data_AF-A0A2D9P3D6-F1
#
_entry.id   AF-A0A2D9P3D6-F1
#
_cell.length_a   1.000
_cell.length_b   1.000
_cell.length_c   1.000
_cell.angle_alpha   90.00
_cell.angle_beta   90.00
_cell.angle_gamma   90.00
#
_symmetry.space_group_name_H-M   'P 1'
#
loop_
_entity.id
_entity.type
_entity.pdbx_description
1 polymer ?
#
loop_
_entity_poly.entity_id
_entity_poly.type
_entity_poly.pdbx_seq_one_letter_code
_entity_poly.pdbx_strand_id
1 'polypeptide(L)'
;MVDLNFLNSYISDLSSNPYLVPFIISMLPIVELRLAIPYGILVQKLEWHNVMLISSLGNYIAAILVFLFIKYIAEYFMKYKIFSLILNWIFKR
;
A
#
# COMPACT_ATOMS: atom_id res chain seq x y z
N MET A 1 6.69 -23.83 14.92
CA MET A 1 5.66 -23.08 15.68
C MET A 1 6.23 -21.69 15.83
N VAL A 2 5.67 -20.68 15.15
CA VAL A 2 6.20 -19.30 15.23
C VAL A 2 5.76 -18.72 16.57
N ASP A 3 6.72 -18.29 17.39
CA ASP A 3 6.43 -17.72 18.71
C ASP A 3 5.67 -16.39 18.57
N LEU A 4 4.38 -16.44 18.91
CA LEU A 4 3.48 -15.27 18.92
C LEU A 4 4.03 -14.10 19.76
N ASN A 5 4.86 -14.40 20.75
CA ASN A 5 5.51 -13.40 21.59
C ASN A 5 6.55 -12.56 20.84
N PHE A 6 7.26 -13.16 19.87
CA PHE A 6 8.23 -12.46 19.04
C PHE A 6 7.56 -11.51 18.03
N LEU A 7 6.42 -11.94 17.47
CA LEU A 7 5.59 -11.08 16.61
C LEU A 7 5.03 -9.89 17.39
N ASN A 8 4.57 -10.11 18.62
CA ASN A 8 4.00 -9.05 19.45
C ASN A 8 5.02 -7.98 19.84
N SER A 9 6.27 -8.35 20.14
CA SER A 9 7.33 -7.38 20.42
C SER A 9 7.72 -6.56 19.19
N TYR A 10 7.77 -7.19 18.01
CA TYR A 10 8.07 -6.48 16.76
C TYR A 10 6.95 -5.50 16.39
N ILE A 11 5.69 -5.88 16.61
CA ILE A 11 4.53 -5.02 16.37
C ILE A 11 4.51 -3.84 17.36
N SER A 12 4.86 -4.05 18.65
CA SER A 12 4.94 -2.96 19.61
C SER A 12 6.06 -1.96 19.27
N ASP A 13 7.20 -2.46 18.80
CA ASP A 13 8.32 -1.61 18.38
C ASP A 13 7.99 -0.83 17.11
N LEU A 14 7.28 -1.44 16.15
CA LEU A 14 6.81 -0.77 14.95
C LEU A 14 5.71 0.27 15.24
N SER A 15 4.84 -0.04 16.20
CA SER A 15 3.80 0.87 16.72
C SER A 15 4.38 2.07 17.48
N SER A 16 5.61 1.99 17.97
CA SER A 16 6.24 3.06 18.75
C SER A 16 6.55 4.30 17.90
N ASN A 17 6.70 4.14 16.58
CA ASN A 17 6.97 5.25 15.66
C ASN A 17 5.67 5.69 14.96
N PRO A 18 5.12 6.87 15.31
CA PRO A 18 3.80 7.29 14.86
C PRO A 18 3.71 7.54 13.35
N TYR A 19 4.85 7.69 12.67
CA TYR A 19 4.94 7.99 11.24
C TYR A 19 5.01 6.75 10.35
N LEU A 20 5.46 5.61 10.90
CA LEU A 20 5.65 4.37 10.14
C LEU A 20 4.31 3.69 9.79
N VAL A 21 3.35 3.74 10.70
CA VAL A 21 2.06 3.09 10.50
C VAL A 21 1.24 3.76 9.38
N PRO A 22 1.07 5.09 9.34
CA PRO A 22 0.40 5.76 8.22
C PRO A 22 1.11 5.53 6.87
N PHE A 23 2.44 5.48 6.87
CA PHE A 23 3.24 5.22 5.66
C PHE A 23 3.02 3.81 5.09
N ILE A 24 2.98 2.79 5.95
CA ILE A 24 2.71 1.41 5.51
C ILE A 24 1.25 1.27 5.05
N ILE A 25 0.31 1.92 5.73
CA ILE A 25 -1.09 1.94 5.32
C ILE A 25 -1.26 2.64 3.96
N SER A 26 -0.55 3.73 3.70
CA SER A 26 -0.62 4.42 2.41
C SER A 26 0.08 3.67 1.29
N MET A 27 0.99 2.75 1.61
CA MET A 27 1.58 1.84 0.65
C MET A 27 0.66 0.68 0.24
N LEU A 28 -0.42 0.41 0.98
CA LEU A 28 -1.38 -0.63 0.59
C LEU A 28 -2.24 -0.12 -0.56
N PRO A 29 -2.24 -0.81 -1.73
CA PRO A 29 -2.94 -0.36 -2.93
C PRO A 29 -4.47 -0.35 -2.80
N ILE A 30 -5.01 -0.97 -1.73
CA ILE A 30 -6.45 -1.07 -1.48
C ILE A 30 -6.95 0.14 -0.68
N VAL A 31 -6.07 0.76 0.10
CA VAL A 31 -6.42 1.69 1.16
C VAL A 31 -5.92 3.12 0.86
N GLU A 32 -5.00 3.23 -0.10
CA GLU A 32 -4.40 4.42 -0.72
C GLU A 32 -4.23 5.59 0.28
N LEU A 33 -4.66 6.79 -0.07
CA LEU A 33 -4.44 7.98 0.76
C LEU A 33 -5.58 8.21 1.77
N ARG A 34 -6.75 7.67 1.46
CA ARG A 34 -8.02 8.00 2.11
C ARG A 34 -8.15 7.48 3.51
N LEU A 35 -7.44 6.40 3.84
CA LEU A 35 -7.47 5.79 5.17
C LEU A 35 -6.18 6.08 5.95
N ALA A 36 -5.05 6.29 5.25
CA ALA A 36 -3.80 6.74 5.85
C ALA A 36 -3.92 8.12 6.51
N ILE A 37 -4.59 9.08 5.85
CA ILE A 37 -4.81 10.43 6.39
C ILE A 37 -5.66 10.42 7.67
N PRO A 38 -6.90 9.86 7.68
CA PRO A 38 -7.70 9.84 8.90
C PRO A 38 -7.06 8.98 9.99
N TYR A 39 -6.32 7.93 9.65
CA TYR A 39 -5.56 7.16 10.64
C TYR A 39 -4.44 7.99 11.28
N GLY A 40 -3.66 8.72 10.46
CA GLY A 40 -2.60 9.61 10.95
C GLY A 40 -3.12 10.75 11.84
N ILE A 41 -4.28 11.30 11.51
CA ILE A 41 -4.87 12.43 12.26
C ILE A 41 -5.62 11.94 13.51
N LEU A 42 -6.51 10.95 13.37
CA LEU A 42 -7.41 10.53 14.45
C LEU A 42 -6.75 9.56 15.44
N VAL A 43 -5.89 8.66 14.95
CA VAL A 43 -5.26 7.63 15.79
C VAL A 43 -3.89 8.10 16.28
N GLN A 44 -3.05 8.57 15.36
CA GLN A 44 -1.67 8.97 15.67
C GLN A 44 -1.56 10.43 16.18
N LYS A 45 -2.65 11.22 16.11
CA LYS A 45 -2.70 12.64 16.52
C LYS A 45 -1.59 13.51 15.92
N LEU A 46 -1.16 13.17 14.71
CA LEU A 46 -0.11 13.88 14.00
C LEU A 46 -0.67 15.12 13.31
N GLU A 47 0.18 16.14 13.19
CA GLU A 47 -0.12 17.34 12.40
C GLU A 47 -0.46 16.97 10.95
N TRP A 48 -1.57 17.50 10.44
CA TRP A 48 -2.12 17.12 9.14
C TRP A 48 -1.13 17.35 7.99
N HIS A 49 -0.30 18.39 8.08
CA HIS A 49 0.74 18.71 7.10
C HIS A 49 1.77 17.58 6.96
N ASN A 50 2.21 17.02 8.10
CA ASN A 50 3.20 15.94 8.13
C ASN A 50 2.59 14.64 7.63
N VAL A 51 1.37 14.33 8.03
CA VAL A 51 0.64 13.14 7.59
C VAL A 51 0.42 13.17 6.07
N MET A 52 0.07 14.33 5.51
CA MET A 52 -0.11 14.51 4.07
C MET A 52 1.17 14.23 3.28
N LEU A 53 2.30 14.78 3.72
CA LEU A 53 3.60 14.56 3.06
C LEU A 53 4.00 13.08 3.09
N ILE A 54 3.93 12.46 4.27
CA ILE A 54 4.35 11.07 4.47
C ILE A 54 3.43 10.10 3.73
N SER A 55 2.12 10.30 3.82
CA SER A 55 1.13 9.45 3.13
C SER A 55 1.29 9.56 1.62
N SER A 56 1.52 10.77 1.10
CA SER A 56 1.72 10.99 -0.34
C SER A 56 2.98 10.28 -0.85
N LEU A 57 4.08 10.36 -0.11
CA LEU A 57 5.32 9.65 -0.47
C LEU A 57 5.11 8.13 -0.50
N GLY A 58 4.43 7.56 0.51
CA GLY A 58 4.10 6.13 0.51
C GLY A 58 3.22 5.72 -0.68
N ASN A 59 2.23 6.56 -1.03
CA ASN A 59 1.34 6.30 -2.17
C ASN A 59 2.07 6.36 -3.51
N TYR A 60 3.01 7.30 -3.70
CA TYR A 60 3.82 7.34 -4.93
C TYR A 60 4.70 6.10 -5.07
N ILE A 61 5.29 5.62 -3.97
CA ILE A 61 6.10 4.39 -4.00
C ILE A 61 5.23 3.19 -4.37
N ALA A 62 4.02 3.08 -3.81
CA ALA A 62 3.07 2.03 -4.18
C ALA A 62 2.68 2.10 -5.66
N ALA A 63 2.39 3.30 -6.18
CA ALA A 63 2.06 3.50 -7.59
C ALA A 63 3.22 3.09 -8.52
N ILE A 64 4.46 3.44 -8.18
CA ILE A 64 5.66 3.04 -8.93
C ILE A 64 5.81 1.52 -8.93
N LEU A 65 5.64 0.87 -7.77
CA LEU A 65 5.69 -0.59 -7.67
C LEU A 65 4.62 -1.24 -8.54
N VAL A 66 3.37 -0.77 -8.47
CA VAL A 66 2.29 -1.28 -9.32
C VAL A 66 2.64 -1.12 -10.79
N PHE A 67 3.11 0.05 -11.22
CA PHE A 67 3.49 0.29 -12.61
C PHE A 67 4.66 -0.60 -13.08
N LEU A 68 5.63 -0.88 -12.21
CA LEU A 68 6.74 -1.78 -12.52
C LEU A 68 6.27 -3.23 -12.70
N PHE A 69 5.33 -3.69 -11.86
CA PHE A 69 4.84 -5.06 -11.89
C PHE A 69 3.64 -5.29 -12.81
N ILE A 70 2.96 -4.23 -13.28
CA ILE A 70 1.73 -4.34 -14.09
C ILE A 70 1.94 -5.20 -15.34
N LYS A 71 3.10 -5.08 -15.99
CA LYS A 71 3.43 -5.84 -17.20
C LYS A 71 3.55 -7.34 -16.90
N TYR A 72 4.32 -7.69 -15.86
CA TYR A 72 4.49 -9.08 -15.43
C TYR A 72 3.17 -9.70 -14.98
N ILE A 73 2.37 -8.95 -14.23
CA ILE A 73 1.03 -9.36 -13.80
C ILE A 73 0.14 -9.55 -15.03
N ALA A 74 0.08 -8.60 -15.95
CA ALA A 74 -0.73 -8.68 -17.15
C ALA A 74 -0.36 -9.91 -18.02
N GLU A 75 0.94 -10.14 -18.27
CA GLU A 75 1.42 -11.32 -19.01
C GLU A 75 1.05 -12.63 -18.30
N TYR A 76 1.08 -12.66 -16.97
CA TYR A 76 0.65 -13.82 -16.20
C TYR A 76 -0.87 -14.07 -16.32
N PHE A 77 -1.68 -13.01 -16.22
CA PHE A 77 -3.14 -13.07 -16.31
C PHE A 77 -3.66 -13.31 -17.73
N MET A 78 -2.88 -12.99 -18.77
CA MET A 78 -3.19 -13.31 -20.17
C MET A 78 -3.35 -14.81 -20.44
N LYS A 79 -2.87 -15.69 -19.54
CA LYS A 79 -3.10 -17.14 -19.62
C LYS A 79 -4.56 -17.53 -19.40
N TYR A 80 -5.35 -16.68 -18.74
CA TYR A 80 -6.76 -16.93 -18.48
C TYR A 80 -7.63 -16.23 -19.54
N LYS A 81 -8.49 -16.99 -20.21
CA LYS A 81 -9.31 -16.54 -21.36
C LYS A 81 -10.21 -15.33 -21.06
N ILE A 82 -10.66 -15.21 -19.81
CA ILE A 82 -11.51 -14.09 -19.34
C ILE A 82 -10.69 -12.81 -19.22
N PHE A 83 -9.51 -12.90 -18.58
CA PHE A 83 -8.63 -11.76 -18.38
C PHE A 83 -7.95 -11.32 -19.68
N SER A 84 -7.62 -12.25 -20.58
CA SER A 84 -7.01 -11.90 -21.87
C SER A 84 -7.94 -11.11 -22.78
N LEU A 85 -9.26 -11.29 -22.69
CA LEU A 85 -10.23 -10.48 -23.45
C LEU A 85 -10.23 -9.01 -22.97
N ILE A 86 -10.21 -8.81 -21.66
CA ILE A 86 -10.23 -7.48 -21.01
C ILE A 86 -8.87 -6.79 -21.24
N LEU A 87 -7.77 -7.49 -21.01
CA LEU A 87 -6.42 -6.94 -21.18
C LEU A 87 -6.13 -6.61 -22.65
N ASN A 88 -6.52 -7.46 -23.59
CA ASN A 88 -6.38 -7.13 -25.02
C ASN A 88 -7.22 -5.91 -25.41
N TRP A 89 -8.38 -5.67 -24.79
CA TRP A 89 -9.14 -4.44 -25.01
C TRP A 89 -8.43 -3.20 -24.44
N ILE A 90 -7.81 -3.32 -23.25
CA ILE A 90 -7.04 -2.25 -22.61
C ILE A 90 -5.76 -1.90 -23.37
N PHE A 91 -4.99 -2.91 -23.82
CA PHE A 91 -3.70 -2.71 -24.49
C PHE A 91 -3.79 -2.45 -26.00
N LYS A 92 -4.98 -2.60 -26.61
CA LYS A 92 -5.20 -2.28 -28.02
C LYS A 92 -5.37 -0.77 -28.27
N ARG A 93 -5.36 0.04 -27.21
CA ARG A 93 -5.36 1.51 -27.26
C ARG A 93 -3.94 2.05 -27.13
#